data_AF-K7KB10-F1
#
_entry.id   AF-K7KB10-F1
#
_cell.length_a   1.000
_cell.length_b   1.000
_cell.length_c   1.000
_cell.angle_alpha   90.00
_cell.angle_beta   90.00
_cell.angle_gamma   90.00
#
_symmetry.space_group_name_H-M   'P 1'
#
loop_
_entity.id
_entity.type
_entity.pdbx_description
1 polymer ?
#
loop_
_entity_poly.entity_id
_entity_poly.type
_entity_poly.pdbx_seq_one_letter_code
_entity_poly.pdbx_strand_id
1 'polypeptide(L)'
;MENFPVINLKNINGEERKTILEQIQDACQNWGFFELVNHGIPLELLDAVERLTKEHYRKCMEKRFKEAVESKGLEAEVKDMDWESTFFLRQHL
;
A
#
# COMPACT_ATOMS: atom_id res chain seq x y z
N MET A 1 0.75 -25.35 1.96
CA MET A 1 0.70 -23.91 2.28
C MET A 1 0.35 -23.21 1.00
N GLU A 2 -0.74 -22.46 1.00
CA GLU A 2 -1.06 -21.57 -0.11
C GLU A 2 -0.14 -20.35 -0.05
N ASN A 3 0.47 -20.01 -1.18
CA ASN A 3 1.37 -18.86 -1.28
C ASN A 3 0.56 -17.63 -1.69
N PHE A 4 0.87 -16.49 -1.09
CA PHE A 4 0.25 -15.23 -1.46
C PHE A 4 0.41 -14.96 -2.97
N PRO A 5 -0.65 -14.53 -3.69
CA PRO A 5 -0.59 -14.38 -5.14
C PRO A 5 0.33 -13.22 -5.55
N VAL A 6 1.36 -13.53 -6.32
CA VAL A 6 2.23 -12.56 -6.98
C VAL A 6 2.06 -12.72 -8.49
N ILE A 7 1.52 -11.70 -9.14
CA ILE A 7 1.14 -11.74 -10.56
C ILE A 7 2.12 -10.91 -11.37
N ASN A 8 2.73 -11.52 -12.39
CA ASN A 8 3.72 -10.89 -13.24
C ASN A 8 3.07 -10.32 -14.51
N LEU A 9 3.10 -8.99 -14.66
CA LEU A 9 2.47 -8.28 -15.78
C LEU A 9 3.35 -8.13 -17.03
N LYS A 10 4.60 -8.63 -17.02
CA LYS A 10 5.59 -8.39 -18.09
C LYS A 10 5.05 -8.64 -19.51
N ASN A 11 4.26 -9.70 -19.68
CA ASN A 11 3.73 -10.12 -20.98
C ASN A 11 2.19 -10.03 -21.06
N ILE A 12 1.55 -9.16 -20.26
CA ILE A 12 0.08 -9.02 -20.25
C ILE A 12 -0.52 -8.59 -21.60
N ASN A 13 0.30 -8.03 -22.48
CA ASN A 13 -0.07 -7.62 -23.83
C ASN A 13 0.40 -8.61 -24.91
N GLY A 14 0.89 -9.79 -24.53
CA GLY A 14 1.37 -10.84 -25.43
C GLY A 14 0.60 -12.15 -25.29
N GLU A 15 1.23 -13.25 -25.70
CA GLU A 15 0.63 -14.60 -25.72
C GLU A 15 0.19 -15.09 -24.32
N GLU A 16 0.85 -14.61 -23.25
CA GLU A 16 0.55 -15.00 -21.86
C GLU A 16 -0.65 -14.28 -21.26
N ARG A 17 -1.28 -13.35 -22.01
CA ARG A 17 -2.40 -12.54 -21.52
C ARG A 17 -3.50 -13.38 -20.87
N LYS A 18 -3.88 -14.49 -21.51
CA LYS A 18 -4.97 -15.35 -21.00
C LYS A 18 -4.62 -15.92 -19.61
N THR A 19 -3.43 -16.48 -19.46
CA THR A 19 -2.96 -17.06 -18.20
C THR A 19 -2.84 -16.01 -17.10
N ILE A 20 -2.35 -14.81 -17.42
CA ILE A 20 -2.26 -13.69 -16.45
C ILE A 20 -3.66 -13.27 -15.98
N LEU A 21 -4.64 -13.17 -16.89
CA LEU A 21 -6.01 -12.84 -16.53
C LEU A 21 -6.68 -13.94 -15.70
N GLU A 22 -6.38 -15.21 -15.95
CA GLU A 22 -6.85 -16.33 -15.12
C GLU A 22 -6.28 -16.25 -13.71
N GLN A 23 -5.00 -15.88 -13.53
CA GLN A 23 -4.40 -15.64 -12.21
C GLN A 23 -5.05 -14.46 -11.48
N ILE A 24 -5.34 -13.36 -12.19
CA ILE A 24 -6.03 -12.20 -11.63
C ILE A 24 -7.45 -12.61 -11.20
N GLN A 25 -8.16 -13.39 -12.02
CA GLN A 25 -9.50 -13.87 -11.70
C GLN A 25 -9.49 -14.74 -10.44
N ASP A 26 -8.58 -15.71 -10.36
CA ASP A 26 -8.43 -16.58 -9.20
C ASP A 26 -8.13 -15.80 -7.92
N ALA A 27 -7.16 -14.87 -7.97
CA ALA A 27 -6.82 -14.04 -6.82
C ALA A 27 -7.99 -13.14 -6.38
N CYS A 28 -8.74 -12.55 -7.33
CA CYS A 28 -9.93 -11.78 -7.02
C CYS A 28 -11.03 -12.63 -6.36
N GLN A 29 -11.22 -13.88 -6.77
CA GLN A 29 -12.28 -14.74 -6.26
C GLN A 29 -11.93 -15.42 -4.94
N ASN A 30 -10.68 -15.84 -4.78
CA ASN A 30 -10.26 -16.74 -3.70
C ASN A 30 -9.38 -16.07 -2.64
N TRP A 31 -8.76 -14.91 -2.94
CA TRP A 31 -7.89 -14.19 -2.00
C TRP A 31 -8.40 -12.81 -1.61
N GLY A 32 -8.96 -12.05 -2.54
CA GLY A 32 -9.30 -10.64 -2.35
C GLY A 32 -8.10 -9.69 -2.38
N PHE A 33 -6.87 -10.22 -2.48
CA PHE A 33 -5.60 -9.46 -2.57
C PHE A 33 -4.59 -10.19 -3.48
N PHE A 34 -3.71 -9.41 -4.11
CA PHE A 34 -2.56 -9.90 -4.88
C PHE A 34 -1.51 -8.79 -5.03
N GLU A 35 -0.26 -9.18 -5.23
CA GLU A 35 0.83 -8.28 -5.60
C GLU A 35 1.04 -8.29 -7.11
N LEU A 36 1.42 -7.13 -7.66
CA LEU A 36 1.78 -6.98 -9.07
C LEU A 36 3.27 -6.70 -9.21
N VAL A 37 3.94 -7.42 -10.12
CA VAL A 37 5.32 -7.13 -10.54
C VAL A 37 5.37 -6.86 -12.04
N ASN A 38 6.41 -6.15 -12.50
CA ASN A 38 6.52 -5.66 -13.89
C ASN A 38 5.30 -4.82 -14.32
N HIS A 39 4.76 -4.02 -13.41
CA HIS A 39 3.57 -3.17 -13.59
C HIS A 39 3.81 -1.91 -14.45
N GLY A 40 5.07 -1.64 -14.85
CA GLY A 40 5.41 -0.51 -15.73
C GLY A 40 5.51 0.85 -15.04
N ILE A 41 5.38 0.91 -13.70
CA ILE A 41 5.64 2.15 -12.95
C ILE A 41 7.17 2.29 -12.81
N PRO A 42 7.75 3.45 -13.18
CA PRO A 42 9.20 3.66 -13.06
C PRO A 42 9.70 3.49 -11.62
N LEU A 43 10.80 2.77 -11.44
CA LEU A 43 11.40 2.55 -10.10
C LEU A 43 11.82 3.87 -9.45
N GLU A 44 12.38 4.80 -10.22
CA GLU A 44 12.75 6.13 -9.72
C GLU A 44 11.56 6.91 -9.13
N LEU A 45 10.36 6.72 -9.69
CA LEU A 45 9.15 7.32 -9.16
C LEU A 45 8.75 6.69 -7.83
N LEU A 46 8.80 5.37 -7.72
CA LEU A 46 8.51 4.65 -6.47
C LEU A 46 9.50 5.07 -5.37
N ASP A 47 10.79 5.12 -5.68
CA ASP A 47 11.85 5.56 -4.76
C ASP A 47 11.63 7.01 -4.29
N ALA A 48 11.23 7.90 -5.21
CA ALA A 48 10.92 9.28 -4.87
C ALA A 48 9.70 9.40 -3.96
N VAL A 49 8.63 8.65 -4.23
CA VAL A 49 7.42 8.63 -3.39
C VAL A 49 7.74 8.10 -1.99
N GLU A 50 8.50 7.01 -1.88
CA GLU A 50 8.92 6.45 -0.59
C GLU A 50 9.73 7.48 0.22
N ARG A 51 10.75 8.08 -0.39
CA ARG A 51 11.62 9.05 0.26
C ARG A 51 10.84 10.28 0.72
N LEU A 52 10.04 10.89 -0.16
CA LEU A 52 9.29 12.10 0.14
C LEU A 52 8.22 11.85 1.22
N THR A 53 7.58 10.68 1.21
CA THR A 53 6.59 10.29 2.24
C THR A 53 7.25 10.18 3.61
N LYS A 54 8.39 9.48 3.71
CA LYS A 54 9.14 9.36 4.98
C LYS A 54 9.66 10.70 5.48
N GLU A 55 10.15 11.54 4.59
CA GLU A 55 10.58 12.90 4.94
C GLU A 55 9.42 13.76 5.44
N HIS A 56 8.26 13.69 4.78
CA HIS A 56 7.08 14.42 5.20
C HIS A 56 6.59 13.96 6.58
N TYR A 57 6.59 12.65 6.84
CA TYR A 57 6.28 12.14 8.17
C TYR A 57 7.19 12.75 9.23
N ARG A 58 8.52 12.64 9.05
CA ARG A 58 9.51 13.16 10.01
C ARG A 58 9.39 14.66 10.23
N LYS A 59 9.19 15.44 9.17
CA LYS A 59 9.17 16.92 9.23
C LYS A 59 7.84 17.48 9.74
N CYS A 60 6.72 16.83 9.43
CA CYS A 60 5.39 17.42 9.62
C CYS A 60 4.45 16.57 10.49
N MET A 61 4.43 15.26 10.30
CA MET A 61 3.40 14.40 10.90
C MET A 61 3.81 13.83 12.26
N GLU A 62 5.10 13.54 12.46
CA GLU A 62 5.60 12.92 13.70
C GLU A 62 5.25 13.76 14.94
N LYS A 63 5.42 15.08 14.86
CA LYS A 63 5.05 16.00 15.95
C LYS A 63 3.54 15.93 16.24
N ARG A 64 2.71 16.00 15.20
CA ARG A 64 1.24 15.94 15.33
C ARG A 64 0.78 14.60 15.90
N PHE A 65 1.45 13.50 15.53
CA PHE A 65 1.16 12.18 16.04
C PHE A 65 1.49 12.06 17.53
N LYS A 66 2.65 12.58 17.97
CA LYS A 66 3.02 12.62 19.40
C LYS A 66 2.02 13.43 20.22
N GLU A 67 1.64 14.62 19.73
CA GLU A 67 0.63 15.46 20.39
C GLU A 67 -0.73 14.74 20.49
N ALA A 68 -1.16 14.05 19.42
CA ALA A 68 -2.40 13.26 19.42
C ALA A 68 -2.35 12.11 20.45
N VAL A 69 -1.22 11.39 20.51
CA VAL A 69 -1.01 10.29 21.48
C VAL A 69 -1.03 10.82 22.91
N GLU A 70 -0.31 11.91 23.20
CA GLU A 70 -0.26 12.51 24.53
C GLU A 70 -1.64 12.99 24.99
N SER A 71 -2.42 13.62 24.10
CA SER A 71 -3.76 14.12 24.43
C SER A 71 -4.78 13.03 24.81
N LYS A 72 -4.51 11.77 24.45
CA LYS A 72 -5.44 10.65 24.69
C LYS A 72 -5.18 9.88 25.98
N GLY A 73 -4.06 10.12 26.67
CA GLY A 73 -3.78 9.50 27.98
C GLY A 73 -3.86 7.97 27.94
N LEU A 74 -3.04 7.34 27.08
CA LEU A 74 -3.07 5.88 26.86
C LEU A 74 -2.55 5.11 28.09
N GLU A 75 -3.42 4.90 29.09
CA GLU A 75 -3.11 4.18 30.33
C GLU A 75 -3.65 2.73 30.34
N ALA A 76 -4.49 2.37 29.37
CA ALA A 76 -5.08 1.03 29.22
C ALA A 76 -5.00 0.53 27.77
N GLU A 77 -5.35 -0.73 27.54
CA GLU A 77 -5.48 -1.31 26.19
C GLU A 77 -6.49 -0.49 25.38
N VAL A 78 -6.03 0.11 24.28
CA VAL A 78 -6.86 0.94 23.41
C VAL A 78 -7.32 0.12 22.20
N LYS A 79 -8.64 -0.08 22.10
CA LYS A 79 -9.29 -0.89 21.05
C LYS A 79 -10.03 -0.06 20.01
N ASP A 80 -10.24 1.22 20.30
CA ASP A 80 -11.04 2.16 19.51
C ASP A 80 -10.17 3.22 18.81
N MET A 81 -8.87 2.97 18.70
CA MET A 81 -7.94 3.82 17.98
C MET A 81 -6.86 3.02 17.29
N ASP A 82 -6.62 3.35 16.02
CA ASP A 82 -5.48 2.86 15.28
C ASP A 82 -4.23 3.67 15.63
N TRP A 83 -3.12 2.97 15.90
CA TRP A 83 -1.80 3.57 16.03
C TRP A 83 -1.28 3.94 14.64
N GLU A 84 -1.87 4.97 14.04
CA GLU A 84 -1.65 5.35 12.66
C GLU A 84 -1.54 6.88 12.49
N SER A 85 -0.69 7.33 11.56
CA SER A 85 -0.58 8.73 11.16
C SER A 85 -0.82 8.86 9.66
N THR A 86 -1.97 9.44 9.29
CA THR A 86 -2.47 9.41 7.91
C THR A 86 -2.89 10.79 7.42
N PHE A 87 -2.72 11.03 6.12
CA PHE A 87 -3.28 12.17 5.42
C PHE A 87 -3.85 11.70 4.07
N PHE A 88 -4.88 12.39 3.58
CA PHE A 88 -5.59 12.02 2.35
C PHE A 88 -5.31 13.03 1.24
N LEU A 89 -4.91 12.53 0.07
CA LEU A 89 -4.81 13.30 -1.16
C LEU A 89 -6.01 12.97 -2.05
N ARG A 90 -6.84 13.98 -2.35
CA ARG A 90 -7.91 13.83 -3.36
C ARG A 90 -7.31 14.10 -4.73
N GLN A 91 -7.21 13.08 -5.57
CA GLN A 91 -6.90 13.27 -6.98
C GLN A 91 -8.20 13.60 -7.72
N HIS A 92 -8.22 14.76 -8.37
CA HIS A 92 -9.26 15.10 -9.34
C HIS A 92 -8.80 14.55 -10.68
N LEU A 93 -9.39 13.44 -11.09
CA LEU A 93 -9.33 12.93 -12.46
C LEU A 93 -10.34 13.65 -13.34
#